data_AF-A0A0G0N9Z0-F1
#
_entry.id   AF-A0A0G0N9Z0-F1
#
_cell.length_a   1.000
_cell.length_b   1.000
_cell.length_c   1.000
_cell.angle_alpha   90.00
_cell.angle_beta   90.00
_cell.angle_gamma   90.00
#
_symmetry.space_group_name_H-M   'P 1'
#
loop_
_entity.id
_entity.type
_entity.pdbx_description
1 polymer ?
#
loop_
_entity_poly.entity_id
_entity_poly.type
_entity_poly.pdbx_seq_one_letter_code
_entity_poly.pdbx_strand_id
1 'polypeptide(L)'
;FATKDEKNLKRGLGYSAIILPLLAIIISIVGLVTKQFFPSILPEDALITGFSKLLPFRLKEFGMVLLYAVALSSSDTITFMISSIFTRDLKNYTKKYSEESMKKLTRFFMLLFVVITVIVAISYQNIIALGLSMGSLSLALFPAILGSFYWKLNERAVFWSLFLSFVSVIVIFIADKVTPENAAISLPVALIALFVLQKIFNRKKLTVAPN
;
A
#
# COMPACT_ATOMS: atom_id res chain seq x y z
N PHE A 1 13.07 1.41 11.74
CA PHE A 1 14.18 2.08 11.03
C PHE A 1 14.79 3.24 11.83
N ALA A 2 14.02 4.02 12.60
CA ALA A 2 14.56 5.00 13.56
C ALA A 2 14.61 4.46 15.00
N THR A 3 15.05 3.21 15.19
CA THR A 3 15.22 2.60 16.51
C THR A 3 16.62 2.92 17.06
N LYS A 4 16.76 3.05 18.38
CA LYS A 4 18.04 3.40 19.04
C LYS A 4 19.20 2.46 18.67
N ASP A 5 18.89 1.21 18.34
CA ASP A 5 19.87 0.15 18.11
C ASP A 5 19.28 -1.00 17.27
N GLU A 6 20.17 -1.80 16.69
CA GLU A 6 19.83 -2.94 15.84
C GLU A 6 19.08 -4.04 16.62
N LYS A 7 19.39 -4.22 17.91
CA LYS A 7 18.71 -5.21 18.76
C LYS A 7 17.24 -4.84 18.94
N ASN A 8 16.95 -3.57 19.19
CA ASN A 8 15.57 -3.08 19.25
C ASN A 8 14.86 -3.15 17.89
N LEU A 9 15.57 -2.94 16.77
CA LEU A 9 15.01 -3.18 15.44
C LEU A 9 14.59 -4.64 15.24
N LYS A 10 15.49 -5.59 15.52
CA LYS A 10 15.23 -7.04 15.40
C LYS A 10 14.08 -7.49 16.30
N ARG A 11 14.02 -6.98 17.53
CA ARG A 11 12.91 -7.24 18.46
C ARG A 11 11.59 -6.69 17.93
N GLY A 12 11.57 -5.44 17.46
CA GLY A 12 10.38 -4.84 16.88
C GLY A 12 9.85 -5.62 15.67
N LEU A 13 10.74 -6.06 14.78
CA LEU A 13 10.40 -6.93 13.65
C LEU A 13 9.86 -8.28 14.12
N GLY A 14 10.50 -8.91 15.11
CA GLY A 14 10.05 -10.17 15.69
C GLY A 14 8.67 -10.07 16.35
N TYR A 15 8.41 -9.01 17.12
CA TYR A 15 7.09 -8.76 17.68
C TYR A 15 6.04 -8.53 16.60
N SER A 16 6.36 -7.75 15.57
CA SER A 16 5.44 -7.51 14.45
C SER A 16 5.09 -8.80 13.70
N ALA A 17 6.07 -9.68 13.50
CA ALA A 17 5.88 -10.98 12.85
C ALA A 17 4.94 -11.92 13.61
N ILE A 18 4.75 -11.71 14.92
CA ILE A 18 3.83 -12.51 15.76
C ILE A 18 2.49 -11.78 15.93
N ILE A 19 2.52 -10.48 16.25
CA ILE A 19 1.34 -9.69 16.57
C ILE A 19 0.43 -9.53 15.33
N LEU A 20 1.00 -9.29 14.14
CA LEU A 20 0.20 -9.05 12.94
C LEU A 20 -0.59 -10.30 12.49
N PRO A 21 0.02 -11.50 12.36
CA PRO A 21 -0.75 -12.70 12.05
C PRO A 21 -1.78 -13.04 13.12
N LEU A 22 -1.44 -12.87 14.41
CA LEU A 22 -2.39 -13.10 15.50
C LEU A 22 -3.60 -12.18 15.39
N LEU A 23 -3.38 -10.89 15.13
CA LEU A 23 -4.45 -9.92 14.89
C LEU A 23 -5.30 -10.30 13.67
N ALA A 24 -4.67 -10.73 12.58
CA ALA A 24 -5.38 -11.19 11.38
C ALA A 24 -6.28 -12.40 11.66
N ILE A 25 -5.82 -13.36 12.47
CA ILE A 25 -6.62 -14.51 12.91
C ILE A 25 -7.82 -14.03 13.73
N ILE A 26 -7.62 -13.15 14.70
CA ILE A 26 -8.69 -12.62 15.55
C ILE A 26 -9.77 -11.91 14.70
N ILE A 27 -9.36 -11.01 13.80
CA ILE A 27 -10.30 -10.28 12.92
C ILE A 27 -11.05 -11.24 12.00
N SER A 28 -10.37 -12.26 11.47
CA SER A 28 -10.98 -13.27 10.62
C SER A 28 -12.05 -14.08 11.36
N ILE A 29 -11.77 -14.47 12.62
CA ILE A 29 -12.74 -15.16 13.48
C ILE A 29 -13.97 -14.28 13.69
N VAL A 30 -13.80 -12.99 14.00
CA VAL A 30 -14.93 -12.06 14.16
C VAL A 30 -15.77 -11.98 12.89
N GLY A 31 -15.15 -11.93 11.71
CA GLY A 31 -15.84 -11.96 10.42
C GLY A 31 -16.64 -13.26 10.22
N LEU A 32 -16.04 -14.42 10.49
CA LEU A 32 -16.68 -15.73 10.38
C LEU A 32 -17.87 -15.89 11.34
N VAL A 33 -17.69 -15.50 12.60
CA VAL A 33 -18.77 -15.51 13.61
C VAL A 33 -19.90 -14.59 13.16
N THR A 34 -19.59 -13.39 12.66
CA THR A 34 -20.62 -12.48 12.17
C THR A 34 -21.39 -13.07 11.00
N LYS A 35 -20.71 -13.71 10.04
CA LYS A 35 -21.35 -14.40 8.92
C LYS A 35 -22.24 -15.56 9.37
N GLN A 36 -21.87 -16.25 10.45
CA GLN A 36 -22.72 -17.31 11.03
C GLN A 36 -24.05 -16.76 11.57
N PHE A 37 -24.05 -15.60 12.23
CA PHE A 37 -25.26 -14.95 12.73
C PHE A 37 -26.03 -14.18 11.64
N PHE A 38 -25.33 -13.70 10.61
CA PHE A 38 -25.89 -12.94 9.49
C PHE A 38 -25.44 -13.55 8.14
N PRO A 39 -26.07 -14.65 7.67
CA PRO A 39 -25.57 -15.40 6.51
C PRO A 39 -25.49 -14.62 5.20
N SER A 40 -26.33 -13.61 5.03
CA SER A 40 -26.40 -12.75 3.83
C SER A 40 -25.56 -11.46 3.94
N ILE A 41 -24.68 -11.36 4.93
CA ILE A 41 -23.85 -10.17 5.11
C ILE A 41 -22.75 -10.08 4.04
N LEU A 42 -22.51 -8.86 3.54
CA LEU A 42 -21.38 -8.59 2.68
C LEU A 42 -20.07 -8.67 3.49
N PRO A 43 -18.96 -9.17 2.92
CA PRO A 43 -17.69 -9.28 3.64
C PRO A 43 -17.19 -7.93 4.20
N GLU A 44 -17.35 -6.83 3.46
CA GLU A 44 -16.96 -5.48 3.91
C GLU A 44 -17.70 -5.02 5.18
N ASP A 45 -18.94 -5.46 5.38
CA ASP A 45 -19.78 -5.03 6.51
C ASP A 45 -19.62 -5.92 7.76
N ALA A 46 -18.92 -7.05 7.63
CA ALA A 46 -18.86 -8.08 8.66
C ALA A 46 -18.28 -7.56 9.99
N LEU A 47 -17.19 -6.80 9.94
CA LEU A 47 -16.55 -6.30 11.17
C LEU A 47 -17.44 -5.30 11.91
N ILE A 48 -17.98 -4.32 11.18
CA ILE A 48 -18.85 -3.26 11.73
C ILE A 48 -20.15 -3.87 12.29
N THR A 49 -20.75 -4.81 11.56
CA THR A 49 -21.98 -5.47 12.00
C THR A 49 -21.73 -6.35 13.21
N GLY A 50 -20.62 -7.09 13.24
CA GLY A 50 -20.22 -7.88 14.40
C GLY A 50 -20.09 -7.03 15.66
N PHE A 51 -19.36 -5.92 15.57
CA PHE A 51 -19.20 -4.99 16.69
C PHE A 51 -20.52 -4.34 17.12
N SER A 52 -21.37 -3.94 16.17
CA SER A 52 -22.61 -3.22 16.48
C SER A 52 -23.77 -4.10 16.94
N LYS A 53 -23.78 -5.39 16.58
CA LYS A 53 -24.91 -6.30 16.87
C LYS A 53 -24.58 -7.44 17.84
N LEU A 54 -23.32 -7.87 17.94
CA LEU A 54 -22.94 -9.03 18.77
C LEU A 54 -22.29 -8.63 20.10
N LEU A 55 -21.78 -7.40 20.24
CA LEU A 55 -21.24 -6.94 21.51
C LEU A 55 -22.34 -6.54 22.51
N PRO A 56 -22.15 -6.82 23.82
CA PRO A 56 -23.06 -6.33 24.85
C PRO A 56 -23.01 -4.80 24.94
N PHE A 57 -24.11 -4.18 25.35
CA PHE A 57 -24.36 -2.72 25.29
C PHE A 57 -23.15 -1.85 25.69
N ARG A 58 -22.49 -2.15 26.82
CA ARG A 58 -21.34 -1.37 27.30
C ARG A 58 -20.08 -1.52 26.44
N LEU A 59 -19.85 -2.70 25.87
CA LEU A 59 -18.69 -2.97 25.02
C LEU A 59 -18.92 -2.53 23.58
N LYS A 60 -20.18 -2.48 23.14
CA LYS A 60 -20.55 -2.03 21.80
C LYS A 60 -20.07 -0.60 21.52
N GLU A 61 -20.49 0.36 22.34
CA GLU A 61 -20.13 1.78 22.14
C GLU A 61 -18.61 1.98 22.22
N PHE A 62 -17.97 1.37 23.22
CA PHE A 62 -16.52 1.42 23.38
C PHE A 62 -15.78 0.79 22.19
N GLY A 63 -16.23 -0.38 21.72
CA GLY A 63 -15.67 -1.08 20.58
C GLY A 63 -15.79 -0.30 19.29
N MET A 64 -16.93 0.36 19.05
CA MET A 64 -17.13 1.23 17.88
C MET A 64 -16.19 2.44 17.92
N VAL A 65 -16.04 3.11 19.08
CA VAL A 65 -15.09 4.23 19.23
C VAL A 65 -13.67 3.77 18.94
N LEU A 66 -13.25 2.61 19.45
CA LEU A 66 -11.92 2.06 19.16
C LEU A 66 -11.73 1.71 17.69
N LEU A 67 -12.74 1.12 17.04
CA LEU A 67 -12.72 0.81 15.62
C LEU A 67 -12.47 2.07 14.78
N TYR A 68 -13.23 3.13 15.03
CA TYR A 68 -13.07 4.41 14.34
C TYR A 68 -11.73 5.07 14.68
N ALA A 69 -11.28 5.02 15.94
CA ALA A 69 -9.99 5.57 16.35
C ALA A 69 -8.81 4.92 15.61
N VAL A 70 -8.83 3.59 15.46
CA VAL A 70 -7.81 2.84 14.70
C VAL A 70 -7.84 3.17 13.21
N ALA A 71 -9.03 3.28 12.62
CA ALA A 71 -9.20 3.66 11.22
C ALA A 71 -8.66 5.07 10.96
N LEU A 72 -9.06 6.06 11.77
CA LEU A 72 -8.63 7.45 11.66
C LEU A 72 -7.11 7.60 11.85
N SER A 73 -6.54 6.92 12.85
CA SER A 73 -5.09 6.91 13.08
C SER A 73 -4.29 6.41 11.86
N SER A 74 -4.79 5.37 11.20
CA SER A 74 -4.17 4.83 9.99
C SER A 74 -4.29 5.79 8.81
N SER A 75 -5.48 6.36 8.60
CA SER A 75 -5.74 7.36 7.57
C SER A 75 -4.88 8.61 7.72
N ASP A 76 -4.73 9.13 8.94
CA ASP A 76 -3.88 10.28 9.24
C ASP A 76 -2.41 9.98 8.91
N THR A 77 -1.94 8.81 9.31
CA THR A 77 -0.56 8.37 9.04
C THR A 77 -0.28 8.27 7.54
N ILE A 78 -1.18 7.64 6.77
CA ILE A 78 -1.02 7.48 5.32
C ILE A 78 -1.10 8.84 4.61
N THR A 79 -2.06 9.68 4.99
CA THR A 79 -2.25 11.03 4.42
C THR A 79 -1.01 11.90 4.65
N PHE A 80 -0.46 11.89 5.87
CA PHE A 80 0.78 12.60 6.17
C PHE A 80 1.95 12.02 5.36
N MET A 81 2.06 10.69 5.29
CA MET A 81 3.14 10.01 4.58
C MET A 81 3.16 10.40 3.10
N ILE A 82 2.06 10.25 2.37
CA ILE A 82 2.00 10.59 0.93
C ILE A 82 2.25 12.08 0.70
N SER A 83 1.69 12.96 1.55
CA SER A 83 1.93 14.40 1.46
C SER A 83 3.39 14.78 1.67
N SER A 84 4.05 14.10 2.62
CA SER A 84 5.47 14.31 2.91
C SER A 84 6.38 13.79 1.80
N ILE A 85 6.03 12.65 1.19
CA ILE A 85 6.75 12.08 0.04
C ILE A 85 6.70 13.07 -1.12
N PHE A 86 5.50 13.51 -1.53
CA PHE A 86 5.33 14.47 -2.61
C PHE A 86 6.09 15.78 -2.36
N THR A 87 5.97 16.33 -1.14
CA THR A 87 6.66 17.58 -0.79
C THR A 87 8.17 17.42 -0.80
N ARG A 88 8.69 16.30 -0.29
CA ARG A 88 10.13 16.03 -0.25
C ARG A 88 10.70 15.76 -1.64
N ASP A 89 9.97 15.05 -2.49
CA ASP A 89 10.37 14.80 -3.86
C ASP A 89 10.43 16.12 -4.65
N LEU A 90 9.45 17.00 -4.49
CA LEU A 90 9.49 18.33 -5.11
C LEU A 90 10.72 19.14 -4.66
N LYS A 91 11.07 19.08 -3.37
CA LYS A 91 12.29 19.73 -2.84
C LYS A 91 13.57 19.19 -3.49
N ASN A 92 13.63 17.90 -3.80
CA ASN A 92 14.77 17.31 -4.49
C ASN A 92 14.91 17.82 -5.93
N TYR A 93 13.80 18.15 -6.60
CA TYR A 93 13.81 18.74 -7.95
C TYR A 93 14.04 20.26 -7.97
N THR A 94 13.82 20.96 -6.86
CA THR A 94 14.00 22.42 -6.80
C THR A 94 14.44 22.91 -5.42
N LYS A 95 15.54 23.68 -5.39
CA LYS A 95 16.07 24.33 -4.17
C LYS A 95 15.31 25.60 -3.77
N LYS A 96 14.21 25.94 -4.46
CA LYS A 96 13.49 27.21 -4.26
C LYS A 96 12.73 27.30 -2.93
N TYR A 97 12.54 26.19 -2.23
CA TYR A 97 11.65 26.16 -1.07
C TYR A 97 12.41 26.12 0.26
N SER A 98 12.07 27.06 1.15
CA SER A 98 12.49 27.05 2.56
C SER A 98 11.79 25.95 3.37
N GLU A 99 12.32 25.57 4.53
CA GLU A 99 11.70 24.59 5.42
C GLU A 99 10.26 24.99 5.84
N GLU A 100 10.04 26.29 6.07
CA GLU A 100 8.71 26.79 6.39
C GLU A 100 7.73 26.63 5.22
N SER A 101 8.21 26.91 4.00
CA SER A 101 7.44 26.71 2.77
C SER A 101 7.09 25.23 2.57
N MET A 102 8.00 24.32 2.92
CA MET A 102 7.75 22.88 2.85
C MET A 102 6.68 22.43 3.85
N LYS A 103 6.67 22.95 5.07
CA LYS A 103 5.59 22.67 6.03
C LYS A 103 4.22 23.11 5.50
N LYS A 104 4.14 24.31 4.90
CA LYS A 104 2.90 24.82 4.28
C LYS A 104 2.48 23.94 3.10
N LEU A 105 3.43 23.52 2.28
CA LEU A 105 3.16 22.67 1.12
C LEU A 105 2.70 21.27 1.52
N THR A 106 3.29 20.66 2.55
CA THR A 106 2.80 19.38 3.09
C THR A 106 1.36 19.51 3.55
N ARG A 107 1.00 20.60 4.27
CA ARG A 107 -0.39 20.85 4.69
C ARG A 107 -1.36 21.01 3.52
N PHE A 108 -0.92 21.70 2.46
CA PHE A 108 -1.70 21.81 1.24
C PHE A 108 -1.95 20.44 0.59
N PHE A 109 -0.91 19.61 0.45
CA PHE A 109 -1.06 18.25 -0.10
C PHE A 109 -1.91 17.35 0.79
N MET A 110 -1.84 17.49 2.12
CA MET A 110 -2.74 16.75 3.02
C MET A 110 -4.21 17.07 2.72
N LEU A 111 -4.56 18.35 2.62
CA LEU A 111 -5.93 18.76 2.26
C LEU A 111 -6.34 18.24 0.88
N LEU A 112 -5.44 18.37 -0.11
CA LEU A 112 -5.69 17.89 -1.47
C LEU A 112 -5.96 16.38 -1.51
N PHE A 113 -5.10 15.58 -0.87
CA PHE A 113 -5.24 14.12 -0.86
C PHE A 113 -6.44 13.66 -0.04
N VAL A 114 -6.81 14.35 1.05
CA VAL A 114 -8.06 14.06 1.77
C VAL A 114 -9.26 14.27 0.85
N VAL A 115 -9.33 15.40 0.14
CA VAL A 115 -10.44 15.68 -0.80
C VAL A 115 -10.53 14.60 -1.88
N ILE A 116 -9.40 14.25 -2.51
CA ILE A 116 -9.35 13.19 -3.53
C ILE A 116 -9.80 11.84 -2.93
N THR A 117 -9.32 11.50 -1.73
CA THR A 117 -9.66 10.24 -1.06
C THR A 117 -11.15 10.17 -0.76
N VAL A 118 -11.76 11.26 -0.28
CA VAL A 118 -13.21 11.31 -0.02
C VAL A 118 -14.01 11.13 -1.30
N ILE A 119 -13.61 11.78 -2.41
CA ILE A 119 -14.28 11.61 -3.71
C ILE A 119 -14.21 10.15 -4.18
N VAL A 120 -13.03 9.52 -4.09
CA VAL A 120 -12.84 8.11 -4.46
C VAL A 120 -13.66 7.19 -3.55
N ALA A 121 -13.64 7.42 -2.23
CA ALA A 121 -14.36 6.60 -1.25
C ALA A 121 -15.89 6.65 -1.44
N ILE A 122 -16.44 7.80 -1.84
CA ILE A 122 -17.87 7.91 -2.16
C ILE A 122 -18.19 7.22 -3.49
N SER A 123 -17.29 7.30 -4.47
CA SER A 123 -17.52 6.78 -5.83
C SER A 123 -17.32 5.26 -5.96
N TYR A 124 -16.44 4.66 -5.14
CA TYR A 124 -16.08 3.25 -5.23
C TYR A 124 -15.98 2.61 -3.84
N GLN A 125 -16.89 1.68 -3.56
CA GLN A 125 -17.05 1.10 -2.22
C GLN A 125 -16.52 -0.34 -2.09
N ASN A 126 -16.02 -0.96 -3.17
CA ASN A 126 -15.49 -2.31 -3.11
C ASN A 126 -14.09 -2.33 -2.47
N ILE A 127 -14.07 -2.42 -1.14
CA ILE A 127 -12.85 -2.40 -0.32
C ILE A 127 -11.95 -3.61 -0.63
N ILE A 128 -12.52 -4.76 -0.96
CA ILE A 128 -11.76 -5.97 -1.31
C ILE A 128 -10.94 -5.74 -2.58
N ALA A 129 -11.57 -5.20 -3.63
CA ALA A 129 -10.88 -4.87 -4.88
C ALA A 129 -9.77 -3.84 -4.65
N LEU A 130 -10.04 -2.78 -3.87
CA LEU A 130 -9.01 -1.80 -3.50
C LEU A 130 -7.82 -2.44 -2.78
N GLY A 131 -8.10 -3.30 -1.78
CA GLY A 131 -7.07 -4.02 -1.04
C GLY A 131 -6.23 -4.94 -1.92
N LEU A 132 -6.86 -5.68 -2.83
CA LEU A 132 -6.18 -6.54 -3.80
C LEU A 132 -5.34 -5.73 -4.79
N SER A 133 -5.83 -4.60 -5.28
CA SER A 133 -5.06 -3.71 -6.16
C SER A 133 -3.84 -3.12 -5.44
N MET A 134 -3.97 -2.73 -4.17
CA MET A 134 -2.83 -2.28 -3.35
C MET A 134 -1.80 -3.40 -3.13
N GLY A 135 -2.26 -4.62 -2.84
CA GLY A 135 -1.40 -5.79 -2.75
C GLY A 135 -0.67 -6.07 -4.07
N SER A 136 -1.37 -5.92 -5.19
CA SER A 136 -0.81 -6.05 -6.53
C SER A 136 0.30 -5.04 -6.80
N LEU A 137 0.12 -3.77 -6.42
CA LEU A 137 1.17 -2.74 -6.55
C LEU A 137 2.38 -3.05 -5.66
N SER A 138 2.16 -3.61 -4.46
CA SER A 138 3.24 -4.03 -3.57
C SER A 138 4.05 -5.19 -4.15
N LEU A 139 3.38 -6.16 -4.78
CA LEU A 139 4.02 -7.25 -5.51
C LEU A 139 4.83 -6.75 -6.72
N ALA A 140 4.38 -5.72 -7.42
CA ALA A 140 5.11 -5.13 -8.54
C ALA A 140 6.48 -4.55 -8.13
N LEU A 141 6.61 -4.04 -6.90
CA LEU A 141 7.87 -3.48 -6.38
C LEU A 141 8.89 -4.56 -6.02
N PHE A 142 8.44 -5.77 -5.70
CA PHE A 142 9.25 -6.84 -5.15
C PHE A 142 10.48 -7.21 -6.01
N PRO A 143 10.37 -7.39 -7.35
CA PRO A 143 11.51 -7.74 -8.19
C PRO A 143 12.62 -6.68 -8.21
N ALA A 144 12.23 -5.41 -8.25
CA ALA A 144 13.18 -4.30 -8.27
C ALA A 144 13.90 -4.17 -6.92
N ILE A 145 13.16 -4.30 -5.81
CA ILE A 145 13.74 -4.25 -4.46
C ILE A 145 14.69 -5.43 -4.25
N LEU A 146 14.25 -6.67 -4.49
CA LEU A 146 15.11 -7.83 -4.32
C LEU A 146 16.31 -7.80 -5.26
N GLY A 147 16.10 -7.51 -6.55
CA GLY A 147 17.18 -7.46 -7.51
C GLY A 147 18.27 -6.46 -7.14
N SER A 148 17.90 -5.34 -6.49
CA SER A 148 18.85 -4.32 -6.04
C SER A 148 19.84 -4.81 -4.97
N PHE A 149 19.51 -5.85 -4.20
CA PHE A 149 20.43 -6.44 -3.22
C PHE A 149 21.48 -7.35 -3.85
N TYR A 150 21.18 -7.97 -5.00
CA TYR A 150 22.05 -8.96 -5.63
C TYR A 150 22.86 -8.39 -6.80
N TRP A 151 22.34 -7.40 -7.53
CA TRP A 151 23.01 -6.83 -8.69
C TRP A 151 22.69 -5.35 -8.92
N LYS A 152 23.55 -4.66 -9.68
CA LYS A 152 23.29 -3.29 -10.12
C LYS A 152 22.22 -3.28 -11.22
N LEU A 153 21.04 -2.79 -10.87
CA LEU A 153 19.91 -2.59 -11.78
C LEU A 153 20.07 -1.32 -12.60
N ASN A 154 19.62 -1.36 -13.85
CA ASN A 154 19.53 -0.18 -14.70
C ASN A 154 18.28 0.63 -14.32
N GLU A 155 18.44 1.91 -14.02
CA GLU A 155 17.35 2.80 -13.61
C GLU A 155 16.18 2.81 -14.61
N ARG A 156 16.48 2.81 -15.92
CA ARG A 156 15.44 2.76 -16.96
C ARG A 156 14.71 1.43 -17.00
N ALA A 157 15.42 0.33 -16.76
CA ALA A 157 14.79 -1.00 -16.69
C ALA A 157 13.79 -1.06 -15.52
N VAL A 158 14.21 -0.58 -14.35
CA VAL A 158 13.37 -0.52 -13.14
C VAL A 158 12.16 0.38 -13.36
N PHE A 159 12.37 1.60 -13.87
CA PHE A 159 11.27 2.53 -14.14
C PHE A 159 10.21 1.92 -15.06
N TRP A 160 10.63 1.38 -16.20
CA TRP A 160 9.70 0.83 -17.18
C TRP A 160 9.06 -0.49 -16.72
N SER A 161 9.75 -1.32 -15.94
CA SER A 161 9.13 -2.51 -15.35
C SER A 161 8.03 -2.15 -14.36
N LEU A 162 8.29 -1.16 -13.49
CA LEU A 162 7.29 -0.68 -12.53
C LEU A 162 6.11 0.00 -13.23
N PHE A 163 6.39 0.80 -14.28
CA PHE A 163 5.36 1.44 -15.07
C PHE A 163 4.45 0.44 -15.78
N LEU A 164 5.02 -0.59 -16.42
CA LEU A 164 4.24 -1.64 -17.08
C LEU A 164 3.39 -2.43 -16.09
N SER A 165 3.93 -2.75 -14.91
CA SER A 165 3.15 -3.40 -13.86
C SER A 165 2.03 -2.49 -13.35
N PHE A 166 2.28 -1.21 -13.14
CA PHE A 166 1.26 -0.24 -12.76
C PHE A 166 0.11 -0.17 -13.79
N VAL A 167 0.44 -0.11 -15.08
CA VAL A 167 -0.54 -0.15 -16.16
C VAL A 167 -1.34 -1.45 -16.13
N SER A 168 -0.70 -2.60 -15.90
CA SER A 168 -1.40 -3.88 -15.81
C SER A 168 -2.44 -3.91 -14.67
N VAL A 169 -2.12 -3.31 -13.51
CA VAL A 169 -3.05 -3.19 -12.39
C VAL A 169 -4.23 -2.29 -12.75
N ILE A 170 -4.00 -1.15 -13.41
CA ILE A 170 -5.06 -0.26 -13.88
C ILE A 170 -5.99 -1.00 -14.86
N VAL A 171 -5.44 -1.76 -15.80
CA VAL A 171 -6.23 -2.52 -16.79
C VAL A 171 -7.12 -3.55 -16.08
N ILE A 172 -6.58 -4.28 -15.10
CA ILE A 172 -7.35 -5.26 -14.32
C ILE A 172 -8.44 -4.58 -13.49
N PHE A 173 -8.12 -3.43 -12.90
CA PHE A 173 -9.06 -2.64 -12.09
C PHE A 173 -10.23 -2.11 -12.92
N ILE A 174 -9.95 -1.48 -14.07
CA ILE A 174 -10.99 -0.94 -14.97
C ILE A 174 -11.83 -2.06 -15.59
N ALA A 175 -11.23 -3.23 -15.85
CA ALA A 175 -11.96 -4.38 -16.36
C ALA A 175 -12.88 -5.05 -15.33
N ASP A 176 -12.88 -4.58 -14.07
CA ASP A 176 -13.60 -5.16 -12.94
C ASP A 176 -13.28 -6.66 -12.72
N LYS A 177 -12.02 -7.03 -13.00
CA LYS A 177 -11.50 -8.40 -12.88
C LYS A 177 -10.53 -8.55 -11.71
N VAL A 178 -10.68 -7.73 -10.68
CA VAL A 178 -9.79 -7.76 -9.51
C VAL A 178 -10.13 -8.97 -8.64
N THR A 179 -9.53 -10.12 -8.97
CA THR A 179 -9.56 -11.34 -8.17
C THR A 179 -8.18 -11.59 -7.54
N PRO A 180 -8.07 -12.45 -6.51
CA PRO A 180 -6.76 -12.78 -5.91
C PRO A 180 -5.73 -13.26 -6.92
N GLU A 181 -6.16 -14.05 -7.92
CA GLU A 181 -5.32 -14.59 -8.98
C GLU A 181 -4.84 -13.47 -9.93
N ASN A 182 -5.75 -12.60 -10.35
CA ASN A 182 -5.42 -11.51 -11.26
C ASN A 182 -4.57 -10.44 -10.57
N ALA A 183 -4.80 -10.18 -9.28
CA ALA A 183 -3.97 -9.28 -8.49
C ALA A 183 -2.51 -9.74 -8.42
N ALA A 184 -2.24 -11.05 -8.50
CA ALA A 184 -0.89 -11.57 -8.51
C ALA A 184 -0.13 -11.36 -9.83
N ILE A 185 -0.82 -11.01 -10.94
CA ILE A 185 -0.23 -10.85 -12.29
C ILE A 185 0.82 -9.73 -12.34
N SER A 186 0.72 -8.72 -11.48
CA SER A 186 1.70 -7.64 -11.43
C SER A 186 3.13 -8.10 -11.14
N LEU A 187 3.29 -9.22 -10.42
CA LEU A 187 4.58 -9.82 -10.08
C LEU A 187 5.30 -10.41 -11.30
N PRO A 188 4.72 -11.38 -12.06
CA PRO A 188 5.35 -11.89 -13.27
C PRO A 188 5.54 -10.78 -14.30
N VAL A 189 4.62 -9.81 -14.43
CA VAL A 189 4.81 -8.64 -15.31
C VAL A 189 6.06 -7.86 -14.90
N ALA A 190 6.22 -7.55 -13.60
CA ALA A 190 7.38 -6.81 -13.10
C ALA A 190 8.68 -7.60 -13.32
N LEU A 191 8.69 -8.90 -13.01
CA LEU A 191 9.86 -9.78 -13.17
C LEU A 191 10.31 -9.87 -14.62
N ILE A 192 9.38 -10.22 -15.52
CA ILE A 192 9.68 -10.41 -16.94
C ILE A 192 10.12 -9.09 -17.56
N ALA A 193 9.38 -8.01 -17.32
CA ALA A 193 9.72 -6.69 -17.85
C ALA A 193 11.10 -6.25 -17.34
N LEU A 194 11.39 -6.41 -16.05
CA LEU A 194 12.68 -6.04 -15.48
C LEU A 194 13.82 -6.82 -16.14
N PHE A 195 13.70 -8.15 -16.24
CA PHE A 195 14.76 -8.99 -16.81
C PHE A 195 15.02 -8.70 -18.29
N VAL A 196 13.95 -8.57 -19.09
CA VAL A 196 14.04 -8.26 -20.52
C VAL A 196 14.65 -6.87 -20.73
N LEU A 197 14.15 -5.85 -20.04
CA LEU A 197 14.63 -4.48 -20.18
C LEU A 197 16.05 -4.31 -19.65
N GLN A 198 16.41 -5.01 -18.58
CA GLN A 198 17.78 -5.03 -18.06
C GLN A 198 18.75 -5.55 -19.13
N LYS A 199 18.41 -6.65 -19.82
CA LYS A 199 19.23 -7.20 -20.91
C LYS A 199 19.34 -6.25 -22.10
N ILE A 200 18.24 -5.58 -22.48
CA ILE A 200 18.21 -4.63 -23.60
C ILE A 200 19.08 -3.40 -23.29
N PHE A 201 18.89 -2.79 -22.13
CA PHE A 201 19.59 -1.55 -21.79
C PHE A 201 21.06 -1.77 -21.44
N ASN A 202 21.44 -2.92 -20.87
CA ASN A 202 22.85 -3.25 -20.65
C ASN A 202 23.60 -3.53 -21.96
N ARG A 203 22.95 -4.13 -22.97
CA ARG A 203 23.54 -4.29 -24.32
C ARG A 203 23.79 -2.95 -25.01
N LYS A 204 22.88 -1.99 -24.86
CA LYS A 204 23.08 -0.63 -25.41
C LYS A 204 24.23 0.13 -24.73
N LYS A 205 24.51 -0.13 -23.46
CA LYS A 205 25.64 0.51 -22.75
C LYS A 205 27.01 0.03 -23.27
N LEU A 206 27.11 -1.23 -23.70
CA LEU A 206 28.33 -1.83 -24.26
C LEU A 206 28.63 -1.40 -25.70
N THR A 207 27.61 -0.97 -26.46
CA THR A 207 27.76 -0.55 -27.87
C THR A 207 28.03 0.94 -28.05
N VAL A 208 27.92 1.73 -26.98
CA VAL A 208 28.04 3.21 -27.01
C VAL A 208 29.31 3.69 -26.28
N ALA A 209 30.13 2.80 -25.72
CA ALA A 209 31.44 3.19 -25.19
C ALA A 209 32.40 3.45 -26.36
N PRO A 210 32.86 4.70 -26.61
CA PRO A 210 33.92 4.95 -27.57
C PRO A 210 35.27 4.61 -26.92
N ASN A 211 36.19 4.09 -27.73
CA ASN A 211 37.63 4.08 -27.44
C ASN A 211 38.16 5.50 -27.22
#